data_AF-A0A9Q4PYQ5-F1
#
_entry.id   AF-A0A9Q4PYQ5-F1
#
_cell.length_a   1.000
_cell.length_b   1.000
_cell.length_c   1.000
_cell.angle_alpha   90.00
_cell.angle_beta   90.00
_cell.angle_gamma   90.00
#
_symmetry.space_group_name_H-M   'P 1'
#
loop_
_entity.id
_entity.type
_entity.pdbx_description
1 polymer ?
#
loop_
_entity_poly.entity_id
_entity_poly.type
_entity_poly.pdbx_seq_one_letter_code
_entity_poly.pdbx_strand_id
1 'polypeptide(L)'
;MEKSLSCDENGVLFDVHASYVNILGKTMVILVGRNVTELIHLKQRQNEALDQIEENLVNLATLNDQIRNPLMVISAYTEMGESEHTPVIMNQIQEIEGIINTLDRGFLESEKIREFLRKHHDVGFVHQGLT
;
A
#
# COMPACT_ATOMS: atom_id res chain seq x y z
N MET A 1 8.08 7.42 34.07
CA MET A 1 7.35 7.89 32.86
C MET A 1 6.42 6.78 32.47
N GLU A 2 5.12 7.04 32.53
CA GLU A 2 4.10 6.08 32.12
C GLU A 2 3.39 6.69 30.92
N LYS A 3 3.41 5.96 29.80
CA LYS A 3 2.73 6.33 28.56
C LYS A 3 1.54 5.42 28.42
N SER A 4 0.34 5.99 28.29
CA SER A 4 -0.89 5.20 28.17
C SER A 4 -1.79 5.78 27.08
N LEU A 5 -2.36 4.89 26.26
CA LEU A 5 -3.41 5.24 25.32
C LEU A 5 -4.74 5.04 26.03
N SER A 6 -5.56 6.09 26.13
CA SER A 6 -6.87 6.04 26.79
C SER A 6 -7.95 6.52 25.84
N CYS A 7 -9.15 5.95 25.96
CA CYS A 7 -10.33 6.32 25.19
C CYS A 7 -11.34 6.97 26.13
N ASP A 8 -11.95 8.08 25.73
CA ASP A 8 -13.06 8.68 26.47
C ASP A 8 -14.41 8.03 26.12
N GLU A 9 -15.46 8.44 26.83
CA GLU A 9 -16.85 7.98 26.62
C GLU A 9 -17.42 8.30 25.22
N ASN A 10 -16.79 9.20 24.47
CA ASN A 10 -17.18 9.62 23.13
C ASN A 10 -16.34 8.94 22.03
N GLY A 11 -15.43 8.03 22.39
CA GLY A 11 -14.57 7.32 21.43
C GLY A 11 -13.31 8.09 21.02
N VAL A 12 -12.98 9.20 21.69
CA VAL A 12 -11.78 9.99 21.41
C VAL A 12 -10.56 9.34 22.07
N LEU A 13 -9.53 9.08 21.27
CA LEU A 13 -8.27 8.50 21.69
C LEU A 13 -7.29 9.58 22.11
N PHE A 14 -6.76 9.45 23.33
CA PHE A 14 -5.77 10.33 23.91
C PHE A 14 -4.47 9.57 24.23
N ASP A 15 -3.35 10.10 23.75
CA ASP A 15 -2.02 9.74 24.23
C ASP A 15 -1.74 10.56 25.49
N VAL A 16 -1.63 9.89 26.65
CA VAL A 16 -1.45 10.53 27.95
C VAL A 16 -0.05 10.25 28.47
N HIS A 17 0.64 11.34 28.81
CA HIS A 17 1.99 11.32 29.35
C HIS A 17 2.01 11.93 30.75
N ALA A 18 2.44 11.12 31.73
CA ALA A 18 2.57 11.53 33.12
C ALA A 18 4.04 11.67 33.52
N SER A 19 4.40 12.85 34.01
CA SER A 19 5.75 13.18 34.49
C SER A 19 5.71 13.76 35.90
N TYR A 20 6.58 13.28 36.78
CA TYR A 20 6.76 13.84 38.12
C TYR A 20 7.78 14.97 38.07
N VAL A 21 7.43 16.12 38.63
CA VAL A 21 8.33 17.28 38.73
C VAL A 21 8.38 17.77 40.17
N ASN A 22 9.59 18.04 40.67
CA ASN A 22 9.77 18.68 41.96
C ASN A 22 9.93 20.19 41.76
N ILE A 23 8.97 20.97 42.25
CA ILE A 23 9.01 22.43 42.19
C ILE A 23 8.96 22.93 43.64
N LEU A 24 10.00 23.64 44.08
CA LEU A 24 10.10 24.23 45.42
C LEU A 24 9.89 23.22 46.57
N GLY A 25 10.44 22.01 46.43
CA GLY A 25 10.34 20.94 47.44
C GLY A 25 8.98 20.24 47.50
N LYS A 26 8.05 20.57 46.59
CA LYS A 26 6.78 19.84 46.41
C LYS A 26 6.84 18.99 45.15
N THR A 27 6.49 17.72 45.29
CA THR A 27 6.29 16.82 44.16
C THR A 27 4.94 17.10 43.52
N MET A 28 4.96 17.49 42.26
CA MET A 28 3.78 17.62 41.40
C MET A 28 3.80 16.56 40.30
N VAL A 29 2.61 16.19 39.85
CA VAL A 29 2.42 15.37 38.65
C VAL A 29 1.92 16.29 37.55
N ILE A 30 2.62 16.29 36.42
CA ILE A 30 2.17 16.91 35.18
C ILE A 30 1.56 15.80 34.31
N LEU A 31 0.32 16.03 33.88
CA LEU A 31 -0.37 15.21 32.89
C LEU A 31 -0.47 16.00 31.59
N VAL A 32 0.00 15.42 30.49
CA VAL A 32 -0.16 15.97 29.15
C VAL A 32 -0.96 14.97 28.33
N GLY A 33 -2.14 15.35 27.87
CA GLY A 33 -2.98 14.55 26.98
C GLY A 33 -2.98 15.13 25.57
N ARG A 34 -2.70 14.31 24.55
CA ARG A 34 -2.79 14.66 23.13
C ARG A 34 -3.89 13.84 22.48
N ASN A 35 -4.85 14.49 21.82
CA ASN A 35 -5.82 13.79 20.97
C ASN A 35 -5.09 13.20 19.76
N VAL A 36 -5.22 11.90 19.57
CA VAL A 36 -4.58 11.12 18.50
C VAL A 36 -5.59 10.34 17.65
N THR A 37 -6.89 10.61 17.82
CA THR A 37 -7.98 9.89 17.12
C THR A 37 -7.82 9.97 15.60
N GLU A 38 -7.70 11.18 15.06
CA GLU A 38 -7.49 11.39 13.62
C GLU A 38 -6.18 10.78 13.13
N LEU A 39 -5.12 10.84 13.94
CA LEU A 39 -3.82 10.26 13.61
C LEU A 39 -3.90 8.74 13.47
N ILE A 40 -4.60 8.08 14.39
CA ILE A 40 -4.78 6.62 14.37
C ILE A 40 -5.66 6.19 13.21
N HIS A 41 -6.79 6.87 12.97
CA HIS A 41 -7.64 6.56 11.83
C HIS A 41 -6.96 6.80 10.49
N LEU A 42 -6.19 7.88 10.38
CA LEU A 42 -5.42 8.16 9.17
C LEU A 42 -4.37 7.08 8.93
N LYS A 43 -3.67 6.64 9.98
CA LYS A 43 -2.71 5.54 9.89
C LYS A 43 -3.38 4.24 9.48
N GLN A 44 -4.53 3.93 10.06
CA GLN A 44 -5.27 2.72 9.73
C GLN A 44 -5.73 2.71 8.27
N ARG A 45 -6.32 3.82 7.78
CA ARG A 45 -6.72 3.95 6.36
C ARG A 45 -5.53 3.86 5.41
N GLN A 46 -4.37 4.40 5.79
CA GLN A 46 -3.17 4.29 4.99
C GLN A 46 -2.68 2.84 4.90
N ASN A 47 -2.67 2.11 6.01
CA ASN A 47 -2.30 0.70 6.02
C ASN A 47 -3.28 -0.14 5.18
N GLU A 48 -4.59 0.06 5.35
CA GLU A 48 -5.61 -0.62 4.55
C GLU A 48 -5.45 -0.34 3.05
N ALA A 49 -5.10 0.89 2.67
CA ALA A 49 -4.83 1.23 1.27
C ALA A 49 -3.54 0.56 0.74
N LEU A 50 -2.50 0.46 1.58
CA LEU A 50 -1.28 -0.25 1.22
C LEU A 50 -1.53 -1.74 1.00
N ASP A 51 -2.26 -2.39 1.91
CA ASP A 51 -2.62 -3.80 1.82
C ASP A 51 -3.40 -4.08 0.53
N GLN A 52 -4.34 -3.21 0.17
CA GLN A 52 -5.08 -3.31 -1.09
C GLN A 52 -4.18 -3.17 -2.33
N ILE A 53 -3.20 -2.26 -2.30
CA ILE A 53 -2.24 -2.11 -3.41
C ILE A 53 -1.41 -3.38 -3.57
N GLU A 54 -0.96 -3.97 -2.46
CA GLU A 54 -0.19 -5.22 -2.47
C GLU A 54 -0.99 -6.39 -3.03
N GLU A 55 -2.22 -6.58 -2.58
CA GLU A 55 -3.11 -7.62 -3.09
C GLU A 55 -3.37 -7.43 -4.59
N ASN A 56 -3.64 -6.20 -5.03
CA ASN A 56 -3.88 -5.88 -6.43
C ASN A 56 -2.65 -6.15 -7.30
N LEU A 57 -1.44 -5.85 -6.82
CA LEU A 57 -0.20 -6.14 -7.55
C LEU A 57 0.00 -7.65 -7.77
N VAL A 58 -0.22 -8.46 -6.73
CA VAL A 58 -0.13 -9.92 -6.82
C VAL A 58 -1.16 -10.47 -7.81
N ASN A 59 -2.40 -9.98 -7.72
CA ASN A 59 -3.48 -10.39 -8.62
C ASN A 59 -3.18 -10.00 -10.07
N LEU A 60 -2.66 -8.80 -10.31
CA LEU A 60 -2.28 -8.33 -11.66
C LEU A 60 -1.17 -9.19 -12.27
N ALA A 61 -0.11 -9.48 -11.53
CA ALA A 61 0.98 -10.34 -12.01
C ALA A 61 0.47 -11.74 -12.35
N THR A 62 -0.34 -12.31 -11.45
CA THR A 62 -0.94 -13.64 -11.64
C THR A 62 -1.83 -13.69 -12.88
N LEU A 63 -2.69 -12.68 -13.07
CA LEU A 63 -3.56 -12.59 -14.24
C LEU A 63 -2.75 -12.44 -15.52
N ASN A 64 -1.69 -11.64 -15.50
CA ASN A 64 -0.91 -11.41 -16.71
C ASN A 64 -0.20 -12.68 -17.20
N ASP A 65 0.37 -13.45 -16.28
CA ASP A 65 0.96 -14.75 -16.59
C ASP A 65 -0.09 -15.76 -17.08
N GLN A 66 -1.26 -15.78 -16.45
CA GLN A 66 -2.36 -16.64 -16.85
C GLN A 66 -2.94 -16.31 -18.23
N ILE A 67 -2.83 -15.07 -18.70
CA ILE A 67 -3.26 -14.68 -20.06
C ILE A 67 -2.14 -14.98 -21.07
N ARG A 68 -0.88 -14.69 -20.75
CA ARG A 68 0.26 -14.90 -21.66
C ARG A 68 0.43 -16.38 -22.02
N ASN A 69 0.19 -17.30 -21.09
CA ASN A 69 0.34 -18.74 -21.31
C ASN A 69 -0.59 -19.28 -22.44
N PRO A 70 -1.92 -19.13 -22.37
CA PRO A 70 -2.81 -19.47 -23.48
C PRO A 70 -2.47 -18.74 -24.78
N LEU A 71 -2.08 -17.46 -24.71
CA LEU A 71 -1.75 -16.67 -25.88
C LEU A 71 -0.54 -17.22 -26.64
N MET A 72 0.53 -17.60 -25.93
CA MET A 72 1.71 -18.25 -26.52
C MET A 72 1.34 -19.57 -27.20
N VAL A 73 0.46 -20.36 -26.59
CA VAL A 73 -0.03 -21.61 -27.18
C VAL A 73 -0.79 -21.32 -28.47
N ILE A 74 -1.72 -20.37 -28.46
CA ILE A 74 -2.49 -19.98 -29.66
C ILE A 74 -1.56 -19.46 -30.76
N SER A 75 -0.58 -18.62 -30.42
CA SER A 75 0.42 -18.10 -31.38
C SER A 75 1.17 -19.24 -32.04
N ALA A 76 1.73 -20.16 -31.26
CA ALA A 76 2.48 -21.29 -31.78
C ALA A 76 1.66 -22.16 -32.74
N TYR A 77 0.42 -22.50 -32.39
CA TYR A 77 -0.46 -23.27 -33.30
C TYR A 77 -0.83 -22.49 -34.56
N THR A 78 -0.97 -21.17 -34.46
CA THR A 78 -1.32 -20.30 -35.58
C THR A 78 -0.15 -20.15 -36.55
N GLU A 79 1.10 -20.10 -36.06
CA GLU A 79 2.32 -20.07 -36.89
C GLU A 79 2.57 -21.40 -37.61
N MET A 80 2.24 -22.51 -36.94
CA MET A 80 2.40 -23.85 -37.50
C MET A 80 1.34 -24.18 -38.57
N GLY A 81 0.19 -23.51 -38.54
CA GLY A 81 -0.93 -23.72 -39.46
C GLY A 81 -0.93 -22.74 -40.63
N GLU A 82 -1.03 -23.25 -41.86
CA GLU A 82 -1.34 -22.42 -43.01
C GLU A 82 -2.87 -22.37 -43.20
N SER A 83 -3.49 -21.28 -42.74
CA SER A 83 -4.91 -20.98 -42.91
C SER A 83 -5.08 -19.58 -43.50
N GLU A 84 -6.14 -19.36 -44.28
CA GLU A 84 -6.53 -18.01 -44.71
C GLU A 84 -6.87 -17.08 -43.52
N HIS A 85 -7.19 -17.66 -42.35
CA HIS A 85 -7.48 -16.92 -41.13
C HIS A 85 -6.24 -16.61 -40.28
N THR A 86 -5.08 -17.20 -40.58
CA THR A 86 -3.81 -17.00 -39.85
C THR A 86 -3.49 -15.50 -39.66
N PRO A 87 -3.60 -14.62 -40.67
CA PRO A 87 -3.34 -13.19 -40.49
C PRO A 87 -4.32 -12.49 -39.53
N VAL A 88 -5.59 -12.91 -39.54
CA VAL A 88 -6.63 -12.33 -38.68
C VAL A 88 -6.37 -12.73 -37.22
N ILE A 89 -6.07 -14.00 -36.99
CA ILE A 89 -5.77 -14.53 -35.65
C ILE A 89 -4.50 -13.85 -35.11
N MET A 90 -3.46 -13.70 -35.94
CA MET A 90 -2.24 -13.00 -35.54
C MET A 90 -2.44 -11.55 -35.17
N ASN A 91 -3.29 -10.81 -35.90
CA ASN A 91 -3.64 -9.46 -35.50
C ASN A 91 -4.32 -9.43 -34.12
N GLN A 92 -5.24 -10.36 -33.83
CA GLN A 92 -5.88 -10.42 -32.51
C GLN A 92 -4.87 -10.76 -31.40
N ILE A 93 -3.91 -11.63 -31.67
CA ILE A 93 -2.83 -11.94 -30.73
C ILE A 93 -2.03 -10.67 -30.41
N GLN A 94 -1.65 -9.90 -31.43
CA GLN A 94 -0.91 -8.63 -31.25
C GLN A 94 -1.71 -7.59 -30.45
N GLU A 95 -3.01 -7.47 -30.69
CA GLU A 95 -3.89 -6.60 -29.90
C GLU A 95 -3.89 -7.01 -28.42
N ILE A 96 -4.01 -8.31 -28.13
CA ILE A 96 -3.97 -8.84 -26.76
C ILE A 96 -2.59 -8.62 -26.13
N GLU A 97 -1.50 -8.81 -26.87
CA GLU A 97 -0.15 -8.49 -26.41
C GLU A 97 -0.01 -7.00 -26.06
N GLY A 98 -0.61 -6.11 -26.84
CA GLY A 98 -0.66 -4.67 -26.55
C GLY A 98 -1.37 -4.36 -25.22
N ILE A 99 -2.47 -5.07 -24.94
CA ILE A 99 -3.20 -4.95 -23.67
C ILE A 99 -2.34 -5.44 -22.51
N ILE A 100 -1.72 -6.63 -22.65
CA ILE A 100 -0.79 -7.21 -21.66
C ILE A 100 0.35 -6.24 -21.32
N ASN A 101 0.97 -5.64 -22.34
CA ASN A 101 2.05 -4.67 -22.16
C ASN A 101 1.58 -3.40 -21.40
N THR A 102 0.33 -3.01 -21.59
CA THR A 102 -0.28 -1.89 -20.84
C THR A 102 -0.48 -2.27 -19.38
N LEU A 103 -0.94 -3.49 -19.10
CA LEU A 103 -1.04 -4.02 -17.73
C LEU A 103 0.33 -4.08 -17.05
N ASP A 104 1.37 -4.58 -17.73
CA ASP A 104 2.74 -4.62 -17.21
C ASP A 104 3.26 -3.22 -16.83
N ARG A 105 2.91 -2.20 -17.62
CA ARG A 105 3.25 -0.81 -17.29
C ARG A 105 2.50 -0.32 -16.05
N GLY A 106 1.20 -0.59 -15.96
CA GLY A 106 0.39 -0.25 -14.79
C GLY A 106 0.87 -0.91 -13.50
N PHE A 107 1.39 -2.14 -13.60
CA PHE A 107 2.05 -2.83 -12.50
C PHE A 107 3.30 -2.07 -12.02
N LEU A 108 4.19 -1.67 -12.94
CA LEU A 108 5.40 -0.89 -12.59
C LEU A 108 5.09 0.46 -11.95
N GLU A 109 4.01 1.13 -12.38
CA GLU A 109 3.56 2.38 -11.76
C GLU A 109 3.03 2.14 -10.35
N SER A 110 2.24 1.07 -10.16
CA SER A 110 1.70 0.68 -8.86
C SER A 110 2.80 0.27 -7.86
N GLU A 111 3.84 -0.42 -8.32
CA GLU A 111 5.05 -0.73 -7.55
C GLU A 111 5.74 0.55 -7.03
N LYS A 112 5.90 1.57 -7.89
CA LYS A 112 6.52 2.84 -7.48
C LYS A 112 5.70 3.55 -6.41
N ILE A 113 4.37 3.53 -6.53
CA ILE A 113 3.46 4.11 -5.54
C ILE A 113 3.59 3.36 -4.21
N ARG A 114 3.59 2.02 -4.22
CA ARG A 114 3.80 1.20 -3.02
C ARG A 114 5.13 1.56 -2.34
N GLU A 115 6.22 1.60 -3.11
CA GLU A 115 7.55 1.95 -2.59
C GLU A 115 7.62 3.35 -2.00
N PHE A 116 6.95 4.32 -2.63
CA PHE A 116 6.85 5.68 -2.11
C PHE A 116 6.12 5.73 -0.77
N LEU A 117 4.93 5.12 -0.70
CA LEU A 117 4.10 5.07 0.50
C LEU A 117 4.82 4.34 1.64
N ARG A 118 5.49 3.22 1.37
CA ARG A 118 6.29 2.48 2.35
C ARG A 118 7.43 3.33 2.92
N LYS A 119 8.18 4.04 2.07
CA LYS A 119 9.29 4.91 2.53
C LYS A 119 8.81 6.08 3.37
N HIS A 120 7.65 6.65 3.05
CA HIS A 120 7.11 7.80 3.77
C HIS A 120 6.40 7.39 5.07
N HIS A 121 6.01 6.13 5.20
CA HIS A 121 5.53 5.53 6.45
C HIS A 121 6.62 5.49 7.54
N ASP A 122 7.90 5.26 7.19
CA ASP A 122 9.03 5.26 8.14
C ASP A 122 9.53 6.67 8.52
N VAL A 123 9.41 7.65 7.60
CA VAL A 123 9.98 8.99 7.79
C VAL A 123 9.13 9.87 8.73
N GLY A 124 7.87 9.50 9.00
CA GLY A 124 7.01 10.18 9.97
C GLY A 124 7.46 10.08 11.44
N PHE A 125 8.51 9.29 11.74
CA PHE A 125 8.88 8.96 13.12
C PHE A 125 10.19 9.57 13.64
N VAL A 126 10.95 10.36 12.86
CA VAL A 126 12.32 10.78 13.28
C VAL A 126 12.46 12.27 13.63
N HIS A 127 11.40 13.08 13.71
CA HIS A 127 11.57 14.51 14.07
C HIS A 127 10.70 15.07 15.20
N GLN A 128 10.22 14.24 16.13
CA GLN A 128 9.66 14.74 17.39
C GLN A 128 10.24 13.97 18.59
N GLY A 129 11.50 14.28 18.91
CA GLY A 129 12.09 13.87 20.18
C GLY A 129 13.61 13.81 20.15
N LEU A 130 14.28 14.97 20.10
CA LEU A 130 15.61 15.21 20.70
C LEU A 130 16.04 16.66 20.41
N THR A 131 15.66 17.56 21.32
CA THR A 131 16.50 18.66 21.82
C THR A 131 16.24 18.80 23.30
#